data_AF-A0A9D6H8Z1-F1
#
_entry.id   AF-A0A9D6H8Z1-F1
#
_cell.length_a   1.000
_cell.length_b   1.000
_cell.length_c   1.000
_cell.angle_alpha   90.00
_cell.angle_beta   90.00
_cell.angle_gamma   90.00
#
_symmetry.space_group_name_H-M   'P 1'
#
loop_
_entity.id
_entity.type
_entity.pdbx_description
1 polymer ?
#
loop_
_entity_poly.entity_id
_entity_poly.type
_entity_poly.pdbx_seq_one_letter_code
_entity_poly.pdbx_strand_id
1 'polypeptide(L)'
;MPDQQPTLRSYEIDCSPIGEVPPADDAPVYRGRYDFTPGKDWFSANVPLWRSVLAEWRDLPALRYLEIGSSEGRSMVWMFENILTHPSARAVSIDPFYHWPGYLEKDGETLEYFQANMRNAGVESRVQAIRGHSQVELRRLPLDQPFQLIYVDGNHRATGVLEDLVLAWRLLEPRGLLIADDYEWKPEWELSERPRMAIDFFAHVFAEELEVVHRGYQVLLRKASAETLANLPMP
;
A
#
# COMPACT_ATOMS: atom_id res chain seq x y z
N MET A 1 -8.56 40.86 28.37
CA MET A 1 -8.11 40.59 26.99
C MET A 1 -8.87 39.36 26.55
N PRO A 2 -9.64 39.39 25.45
CA PRO A 2 -10.37 38.21 25.02
C PRO A 2 -9.43 37.21 24.37
N ASP A 3 -9.51 35.99 24.88
CA ASP A 3 -8.90 34.75 24.42
C ASP A 3 -9.16 34.55 22.92
N GLN A 4 -8.13 34.56 22.09
CA GLN A 4 -8.23 34.05 20.72
C GLN A 4 -7.89 32.56 20.76
N GLN A 5 -8.92 31.73 20.92
CA GLN A 5 -8.79 30.30 20.59
C GLN A 5 -8.38 30.18 19.12
N PRO A 6 -7.33 29.40 18.79
CA PRO A 6 -6.98 29.14 17.40
C PRO A 6 -8.15 28.41 16.74
N THR A 7 -8.72 29.02 15.70
CA THR A 7 -9.73 28.39 14.86
C THR A 7 -9.09 27.20 14.15
N LEU A 8 -9.45 25.99 14.58
CA LEU A 8 -9.16 24.75 13.85
C LEU A 8 -9.58 24.94 12.39
N ARG A 9 -8.64 24.80 11.44
CA ARG A 9 -9.01 24.70 10.03
C ARG A 9 -9.83 23.42 9.88
N SER A 10 -11.14 23.58 9.68
CA SER A 10 -12.01 22.48 9.33
C SER A 10 -11.55 21.90 8.00
N TYR A 11 -10.95 20.72 8.05
CA TYR A 11 -10.74 19.89 6.87
C TYR A 11 -12.12 19.37 6.46
N GLU A 12 -12.80 20.05 5.54
CA GLU A 12 -14.07 19.56 5.00
C GLU A 12 -13.80 18.33 4.12
N ILE A 13 -14.33 17.19 4.53
CA ILE A 13 -14.23 15.92 3.81
C ILE A 13 -15.19 15.99 2.62
N ASP A 14 -14.66 16.10 1.40
CA ASP A 14 -15.46 15.95 0.19
C ASP A 14 -15.88 14.47 0.06
N CYS A 15 -17.15 14.21 0.33
CA CYS A 15 -17.79 12.90 0.24
C CYS A 15 -18.43 12.62 -1.12
N SER A 16 -18.15 13.44 -2.14
CA SER A 16 -18.73 13.27 -3.48
C SER A 16 -18.28 11.93 -4.11
N PRO A 17 -19.22 11.11 -4.63
CA PRO A 17 -18.85 9.87 -5.30
C PRO A 17 -18.08 10.17 -6.59
N ILE A 18 -16.93 9.53 -6.75
CA ILE A 18 -16.08 9.64 -7.93
C ILE A 18 -16.37 8.42 -8.81
N GLY A 19 -16.58 8.65 -10.12
CA GLY A 19 -17.12 7.65 -11.03
C GLY A 19 -16.32 6.33 -11.08
N GLU A 20 -17.04 5.22 -11.21
CA GLU A 20 -16.48 3.87 -11.36
C GLU A 20 -15.54 3.79 -12.57
N VAL A 21 -14.33 3.27 -12.34
CA VAL A 21 -13.41 2.86 -13.42
C VAL A 21 -13.67 1.37 -13.69
N PRO A 22 -14.07 0.97 -14.90
CA PRO A 22 -14.35 -0.42 -15.21
C PRO A 22 -13.10 -1.30 -15.08
N PRO A 23 -13.22 -2.56 -14.64
CA PRO A 23 -12.08 -3.46 -14.52
C PRO A 23 -11.43 -3.67 -15.90
N ALA A 24 -10.11 -3.52 -15.94
CA ALA A 24 -9.32 -3.74 -17.15
C ALA A 24 -9.14 -5.25 -17.40
N ASP A 25 -9.44 -5.66 -18.62
CA ASP A 25 -9.25 -7.01 -19.18
C ASP A 25 -7.79 -7.49 -19.02
N ASP A 26 -7.61 -8.69 -18.48
CA ASP A 26 -6.41 -9.23 -17.84
C ASP A 26 -5.39 -9.90 -18.79
N ALA A 27 -5.58 -9.78 -20.11
CA ALA A 27 -4.85 -10.61 -21.08
C ALA A 27 -3.41 -10.19 -21.51
N PRO A 28 -2.91 -8.94 -21.32
CA PRO A 28 -1.53 -8.60 -21.72
C PRO A 28 -0.64 -7.89 -20.66
N VAL A 29 -1.05 -7.79 -19.38
CA VAL A 29 -0.45 -6.79 -18.47
C VAL A 29 0.95 -7.14 -17.94
N TYR A 30 1.33 -8.43 -17.92
CA TYR A 30 2.60 -8.89 -17.36
C TYR A 30 3.53 -9.56 -18.38
N ARG A 31 4.84 -9.43 -18.20
CA ARG A 31 5.87 -10.12 -19.00
C ARG A 31 6.18 -11.50 -18.41
N GLY A 32 5.25 -12.47 -18.39
CA GLY A 32 5.66 -13.77 -17.83
C GLY A 32 4.65 -14.90 -17.75
N ARG A 33 5.14 -16.00 -17.16
CA ARG A 33 4.41 -17.25 -16.85
C ARG A 33 4.25 -17.32 -15.33
N TYR A 34 3.24 -16.62 -14.81
CA TYR A 34 2.94 -16.58 -13.38
C TYR A 34 1.84 -17.57 -13.03
N ASP A 35 1.94 -18.14 -11.83
CA ASP A 35 0.97 -19.07 -11.27
C ASP A 35 0.07 -18.34 -10.28
N PHE A 36 -0.83 -17.52 -10.80
CA PHE A 36 -1.88 -16.88 -10.01
C PHE A 36 -3.17 -17.70 -10.04
N THR A 37 -3.98 -17.61 -9.00
CA THR A 37 -5.25 -18.32 -8.93
C THR A 37 -6.24 -17.71 -9.92
N PRO A 38 -6.82 -18.52 -10.84
CA PRO A 38 -7.80 -18.02 -11.81
C PRO A 38 -9.00 -17.36 -11.12
N GLY A 39 -9.47 -16.24 -11.66
CA GLY A 39 -10.60 -15.48 -11.09
C GLY A 39 -10.30 -14.74 -9.78
N LYS A 40 -9.06 -14.78 -9.27
CA LYS A 40 -8.60 -14.05 -8.08
C LYS A 40 -7.66 -12.92 -8.48
N ASP A 41 -8.23 -11.92 -9.15
CA ASP A 41 -7.54 -10.68 -9.48
C ASP A 41 -8.14 -9.51 -8.71
N TRP A 42 -7.40 -9.04 -7.71
CA TRP A 42 -7.76 -7.87 -6.91
C TRP A 42 -6.91 -6.64 -7.25
N PHE A 43 -5.93 -6.78 -8.14
CA PHE A 43 -4.93 -5.73 -8.37
C PHE A 43 -5.05 -5.06 -9.75
N SER A 44 -5.37 -5.80 -10.82
CA SER A 44 -5.23 -5.28 -12.19
C SER A 44 -6.07 -4.04 -12.48
N ALA A 45 -7.21 -3.86 -11.80
CA ALA A 45 -8.02 -2.66 -11.89
C ALA A 45 -7.28 -1.37 -11.45
N ASN A 46 -6.28 -1.51 -10.56
CA ASN A 46 -5.47 -0.39 -10.05
C ASN A 46 -4.32 0.02 -11.00
N VAL A 47 -3.99 -0.81 -12.00
CA VAL A 47 -2.84 -0.59 -12.89
C VAL A 47 -2.87 0.75 -13.63
N PRO A 48 -4.00 1.25 -14.17
CA PRO A 48 -4.02 2.57 -14.82
C PRO A 48 -3.60 3.70 -13.88
N LEU A 49 -4.09 3.68 -12.63
CA LEU A 49 -3.72 4.64 -11.60
C LEU A 49 -2.23 4.51 -11.26
N TRP A 50 -1.76 3.28 -10.97
CA TRP A 50 -0.37 3.00 -10.60
C TRP A 50 0.61 3.41 -11.70
N ARG A 51 0.29 3.16 -12.98
CA ARG A 51 1.10 3.62 -14.13
C ARG A 51 1.29 5.13 -14.15
N SER A 52 0.24 5.88 -13.81
CA SER A 52 0.27 7.34 -13.80
C SER A 52 1.05 7.87 -12.60
N VAL A 53 0.68 7.45 -11.40
CA VAL A 53 1.19 8.03 -10.14
C VAL A 53 2.59 7.56 -9.77
N LEU A 54 3.00 6.36 -10.22
CA LEU A 54 4.34 5.82 -9.93
C LEU A 54 5.36 6.11 -11.03
N ALA A 55 4.97 6.82 -12.11
CA ALA A 55 5.83 7.07 -13.26
C ALA A 55 7.18 7.71 -12.90
N GLU A 56 7.20 8.62 -11.91
CA GLU A 56 8.43 9.30 -11.45
C GLU A 56 9.42 8.37 -10.73
N TRP A 57 8.96 7.20 -10.26
CA TRP A 57 9.75 6.24 -9.51
C TRP A 57 10.34 5.13 -10.39
N ARG A 58 9.99 5.09 -11.68
CA ARG A 58 10.46 4.04 -12.59
C ARG A 58 11.98 4.07 -12.73
N ASP A 59 12.57 2.88 -12.61
CA ASP A 59 14.01 2.62 -12.85
C ASP A 59 14.95 3.44 -11.95
N LEU A 60 14.47 3.91 -10.80
CA LEU A 60 15.32 4.63 -9.86
C LEU A 60 16.27 3.69 -9.11
N PRO A 61 17.54 4.09 -8.93
CA PRO A 61 18.50 3.30 -8.16
C PRO A 61 18.15 3.28 -6.68
N ALA A 62 18.44 2.16 -6.02
CA ALA A 62 18.25 1.94 -4.59
C ALA A 62 16.81 2.14 -4.10
N LEU A 63 15.83 2.06 -5.02
CA LEU A 63 14.42 2.15 -4.70
C LEU A 63 13.98 0.97 -3.82
N ARG A 64 13.34 1.28 -2.70
CA ARG A 64 12.85 0.37 -1.68
C ARG A 64 11.34 0.46 -1.62
N TYR A 65 10.72 -0.70 -1.79
CA TYR A 65 9.27 -0.87 -1.74
C TYR A 65 8.89 -1.80 -0.59
N LEU A 66 7.85 -1.45 0.14
CA LEU A 66 7.22 -2.31 1.14
C LEU A 66 5.79 -2.61 0.70
N GLU A 67 5.41 -3.88 0.75
CA GLU A 67 4.05 -4.35 0.53
C GLU A 67 3.56 -5.12 1.75
N ILE A 68 2.40 -4.74 2.27
CA ILE A 68 1.69 -5.39 3.36
C ILE A 68 0.45 -6.05 2.77
N GLY A 69 0.36 -7.38 2.86
CA GLY A 69 -0.65 -8.17 2.15
C GLY A 69 -0.26 -8.38 0.70
N SER A 70 0.49 -9.45 0.43
CA SER A 70 1.01 -9.74 -0.91
C SER A 70 0.37 -10.95 -1.57
N SER A 71 -0.26 -11.85 -0.80
CA SER A 71 -0.89 -13.06 -1.33
C SER A 71 0.06 -13.79 -2.32
N GLU A 72 -0.40 -14.15 -3.52
CA GLU A 72 0.41 -14.79 -4.57
C GLU A 72 1.41 -13.83 -5.28
N GLY A 73 1.42 -12.54 -4.94
CA GLY A 73 2.42 -11.56 -5.37
C GLY A 73 2.10 -10.81 -6.67
N ARG A 74 0.83 -10.71 -7.06
CA ARG A 74 0.41 -10.12 -8.36
C ARG A 74 0.83 -8.64 -8.52
N SER A 75 0.57 -7.82 -7.51
CA SER A 75 1.04 -6.43 -7.39
C SER A 75 2.57 -6.34 -7.37
N MET A 76 3.22 -7.20 -6.58
CA MET A 76 4.68 -7.24 -6.46
C MET A 76 5.36 -7.54 -7.80
N VAL A 77 4.87 -8.53 -8.55
CA VAL A 77 5.35 -8.82 -9.92
C VAL A 77 5.19 -7.58 -10.81
N TRP A 78 4.02 -6.93 -10.77
CA TRP A 78 3.79 -5.71 -11.54
C TRP A 78 4.84 -4.63 -11.23
N MET A 79 5.12 -4.42 -9.95
CA MET A 79 6.10 -3.43 -9.49
C MET A 79 7.49 -3.72 -10.05
N PHE A 80 7.95 -4.98 -10.04
CA PHE A 80 9.25 -5.34 -10.61
C PHE A 80 9.34 -5.23 -12.13
N GLU A 81 8.23 -5.43 -12.83
CA GLU A 81 8.21 -5.29 -14.29
C GLU A 81 8.13 -3.83 -14.76
N ASN A 82 7.62 -2.92 -13.94
CA ASN A 82 7.23 -1.58 -14.39
C ASN A 82 7.91 -0.42 -13.63
N ILE A 83 8.25 -0.60 -12.35
CA ILE A 83 8.73 0.45 -11.45
C ILE A 83 10.11 0.11 -10.88
N LEU A 84 10.25 -1.04 -10.19
CA LEU A 84 11.47 -1.54 -9.55
C LEU A 84 12.44 -2.21 -10.55
N THR A 85 12.52 -1.67 -11.78
CA THR A 85 13.29 -2.27 -12.88
C THR A 85 14.80 -2.16 -12.67
N HIS A 86 15.25 -1.15 -11.92
CA HIS A 86 16.66 -0.94 -11.68
C HIS A 86 17.26 -2.12 -10.89
N PRO A 87 18.47 -2.63 -11.22
CA PRO A 87 19.04 -3.81 -10.58
C PRO A 87 19.26 -3.69 -9.06
N SER A 88 19.42 -2.46 -8.56
CA SER A 88 19.57 -2.18 -7.12
C SER A 88 18.26 -1.94 -6.37
N ALA A 89 17.11 -1.89 -7.05
CA ALA A 89 15.82 -1.79 -6.38
C ALA A 89 15.52 -3.07 -5.58
N ARG A 90 14.86 -2.94 -4.44
CA ARG A 90 14.54 -4.03 -3.50
C ARG A 90 13.13 -3.88 -2.98
N ALA A 91 12.51 -5.00 -2.64
CA ALA A 91 11.20 -5.02 -2.00
C ALA A 91 11.18 -5.88 -0.74
N VAL A 92 10.29 -5.52 0.18
CA VAL A 92 9.91 -6.34 1.34
C VAL A 92 8.41 -6.62 1.23
N SER A 93 8.04 -7.88 1.42
CA SER A 93 6.65 -8.32 1.53
C SER A 93 6.41 -8.79 2.96
N ILE A 94 5.32 -8.33 3.58
CA ILE A 94 4.82 -8.85 4.85
C ILE A 94 3.42 -9.41 4.63
N ASP A 95 3.26 -10.70 4.84
CA ASP A 95 1.97 -11.39 4.74
C ASP A 95 1.99 -12.61 5.66
N PRO A 96 0.91 -12.96 6.38
CA PRO A 96 0.84 -14.22 7.10
C PRO A 96 0.98 -15.47 6.20
N PHE A 97 0.74 -15.30 4.90
CA PHE A 97 0.63 -16.31 3.86
C PHE A 97 -0.29 -17.45 4.28
N TYR A 98 -1.45 -17.09 4.80
CA TYR A 98 -2.42 -18.08 5.25
C TYR A 98 -2.92 -18.92 4.09
N HIS A 99 -3.05 -20.22 4.36
CA HIS A 99 -3.89 -21.09 3.57
C HIS A 99 -5.30 -21.03 4.16
N TRP A 100 -6.19 -20.28 3.51
CA TRP A 100 -7.59 -20.20 3.91
C TRP A 100 -8.43 -21.08 2.97
N PRO A 101 -9.07 -22.16 3.47
CA PRO A 101 -9.91 -23.02 2.63
C PRO A 101 -10.99 -22.21 1.89
N GLY A 102 -10.99 -22.28 0.56
CA GLY A 102 -11.92 -21.53 -0.31
C GLY A 102 -11.51 -20.10 -0.65
N TYR A 103 -10.38 -19.60 -0.13
CA TYR A 103 -9.82 -18.30 -0.54
C TYR A 103 -8.98 -18.45 -1.82
N LEU A 104 -8.05 -19.40 -1.81
CA LEU A 104 -7.37 -19.92 -3.01
C LEU A 104 -7.86 -21.36 -3.24
N GLU A 105 -8.26 -21.68 -4.46
CA GLU A 105 -8.75 -23.03 -4.84
C GLU A 105 -7.60 -23.98 -5.20
N LYS A 106 -6.40 -23.72 -4.67
CA LYS A 106 -5.18 -24.48 -4.97
C LYS A 106 -4.67 -25.21 -3.73
N ASP A 107 -4.06 -26.37 -3.95
CA ASP A 107 -3.34 -27.13 -2.92
C ASP A 107 -1.94 -26.55 -2.70
N GLY A 108 -1.62 -26.09 -1.49
CA GLY A 108 -0.29 -25.58 -1.13
C GLY A 108 -0.35 -24.33 -0.27
N GLU A 109 0.78 -23.89 0.28
CA GLU A 109 0.80 -22.62 1.03
C GLU A 109 0.89 -21.43 0.07
N THR A 110 0.15 -20.34 0.33
CA THR A 110 0.21 -19.10 -0.45
C THR A 110 1.65 -18.58 -0.62
N LEU A 111 2.50 -18.81 0.38
CA LEU A 111 3.93 -18.46 0.33
C LEU A 111 4.68 -19.18 -0.80
N GLU A 112 4.35 -20.44 -1.09
CA GLU A 112 5.02 -21.21 -2.14
C GLU A 112 4.71 -20.61 -3.52
N TYR A 113 3.45 -20.21 -3.75
CA TYR A 113 3.03 -19.50 -4.96
C TYR A 113 3.68 -18.13 -5.09
N PHE A 114 3.69 -17.34 -4.00
CA PHE A 114 4.40 -16.06 -3.97
C PHE A 114 5.87 -16.22 -4.39
N GLN A 115 6.59 -17.15 -3.74
CA GLN A 115 7.99 -17.39 -4.03
C GLN A 115 8.21 -17.92 -5.45
N ALA A 116 7.34 -18.81 -5.94
CA ALA A 116 7.41 -19.29 -7.32
C ALA A 116 7.21 -18.15 -8.32
N ASN A 117 6.29 -17.23 -8.08
CA ASN A 117 6.06 -16.06 -8.93
C ASN A 117 7.25 -15.09 -8.89
N MET A 118 7.86 -14.86 -7.72
CA MET A 118 9.09 -14.07 -7.62
C MET A 118 10.27 -14.71 -8.38
N ARG A 119 10.38 -16.05 -8.38
CA ARG A 119 11.37 -16.78 -9.19
C ARG A 119 11.09 -16.66 -10.68
N ASN A 120 9.83 -16.83 -11.10
CA ASN A 120 9.43 -16.72 -12.49
C ASN A 120 9.64 -15.31 -13.05
N ALA A 121 9.49 -14.28 -12.21
CA ALA A 121 9.82 -12.89 -12.55
C ALA A 121 11.34 -12.62 -12.56
N GLY A 122 12.18 -13.56 -12.08
CA GLY A 122 13.63 -13.39 -11.97
C GLY A 122 14.04 -12.38 -10.88
N VAL A 123 13.21 -12.20 -9.85
CA VAL A 123 13.40 -11.14 -8.83
C VAL A 123 13.51 -11.66 -7.40
N GLU A 124 13.44 -12.98 -7.18
CA GLU A 124 13.52 -13.62 -5.85
C GLU A 124 14.65 -13.06 -4.96
N SER A 125 15.85 -12.86 -5.50
CA SER A 125 17.00 -12.32 -4.74
C SER A 125 16.88 -10.83 -4.35
N ARG A 126 15.86 -10.14 -4.89
CA ARG A 126 15.55 -8.73 -4.62
C ARG A 126 14.33 -8.55 -3.73
N VAL A 127 13.68 -9.64 -3.32
CA VAL A 127 12.47 -9.64 -2.50
C VAL A 127 12.73 -10.37 -1.19
N GLN A 128 12.51 -9.68 -0.08
CA GLN A 128 12.45 -10.30 1.23
C GLN A 128 10.99 -10.60 1.58
N ALA A 129 10.60 -11.87 1.61
CA ALA A 129 9.29 -12.31 2.10
C ALA A 129 9.34 -12.56 3.61
N ILE A 130 8.52 -11.86 4.38
CA ILE A 130 8.39 -12.01 5.82
C ILE A 130 7.01 -12.62 6.10
N ARG A 131 6.99 -13.86 6.59
CA ARG A 131 5.77 -14.55 6.99
C ARG A 131 5.34 -14.09 8.38
N GLY A 132 4.23 -13.35 8.48
CA GLY A 132 3.69 -12.92 9.76
C GLY A 132 2.65 -11.80 9.64
N HIS A 133 2.02 -11.47 10.76
CA HIS A 133 1.10 -10.33 10.82
C HIS A 133 1.88 -9.01 10.77
N SER A 134 1.42 -8.09 9.92
CA SER A 134 2.00 -6.75 9.78
C SER A 134 2.06 -5.99 11.10
N GLN A 135 1.04 -6.12 11.96
CA GLN A 135 0.99 -5.47 13.28
C GLN A 135 2.16 -5.88 14.19
N VAL A 136 2.78 -7.03 13.94
CA VAL A 136 3.97 -7.53 14.64
C VAL A 136 5.24 -7.24 13.85
N GLU A 137 5.27 -7.61 12.58
CA GLU A 137 6.49 -7.61 11.78
C GLU A 137 6.96 -6.20 11.38
N LEU A 138 6.04 -5.25 11.19
CA LEU A 138 6.42 -3.84 10.89
C LEU A 138 7.28 -3.23 12.00
N ARG A 139 7.04 -3.61 13.27
CA ARG A 139 7.80 -3.12 14.43
C ARG A 139 9.24 -3.61 14.46
N ARG A 140 9.57 -4.63 13.67
CA ARG A 140 10.90 -5.23 13.58
C ARG A 140 11.72 -4.66 12.42
N LEU A 141 11.08 -3.91 11.51
CA LEU A 141 11.79 -3.29 10.41
C LEU A 141 12.63 -2.10 10.91
N PRO A 142 13.86 -1.94 10.38
CA PRO A 142 14.77 -0.88 10.79
C PRO A 142 14.30 0.51 10.34
N LEU A 143 14.23 1.46 11.27
CA LEU A 143 13.80 2.85 10.98
C LEU A 143 14.84 3.68 10.22
N ASP A 144 16.12 3.32 10.30
CA ASP A 144 17.23 3.95 9.56
C ASP A 144 17.32 3.50 8.09
N GLN A 145 16.34 2.70 7.67
CA GLN A 145 16.26 2.05 6.38
C GLN A 145 14.85 2.23 5.79
N PRO A 146 14.42 3.48 5.55
CA PRO A 146 13.06 3.77 5.14
C PRO A 146 12.78 3.30 3.71
N PHE A 147 11.50 3.26 3.39
CA PHE A 147 10.97 2.95 2.07
C PHE A 147 10.53 4.24 1.36
N GLN A 148 10.71 4.24 0.05
CA GLN A 148 10.21 5.28 -0.84
C GLN A 148 8.73 5.07 -1.16
N LEU A 149 8.34 3.80 -1.33
CA LEU A 149 7.01 3.38 -1.70
C LEU A 149 6.51 2.35 -0.71
N ILE A 150 5.27 2.51 -0.24
CA ILE A 150 4.59 1.58 0.65
C ILE A 150 3.20 1.30 0.11
N TYR A 151 2.80 0.02 0.03
CA TYR A 151 1.45 -0.41 -0.27
C TYR A 151 0.86 -1.18 0.91
N VAL A 152 -0.32 -0.75 1.37
CA VAL A 152 -1.06 -1.33 2.51
C VAL A 152 -2.34 -1.98 2.01
N ASP A 153 -2.36 -3.31 2.00
CA ASP A 153 -3.44 -4.18 1.51
C ASP A 153 -3.53 -5.47 2.36
N GLY A 154 -3.29 -5.33 3.67
CA GLY A 154 -3.20 -6.45 4.60
C GLY A 154 -4.55 -6.84 5.22
N ASN A 155 -4.81 -6.34 6.43
CA ASN A 155 -6.06 -6.61 7.12
C ASN A 155 -7.12 -5.60 6.70
N HIS A 156 -8.28 -6.06 6.21
CA HIS A 156 -9.35 -5.20 5.73
C HIS A 156 -10.32 -4.69 6.83
N ARG A 157 -10.01 -4.91 8.12
CA ARG A 157 -10.73 -4.29 9.24
C ARG A 157 -10.09 -2.96 9.62
N ALA A 158 -10.92 -1.97 9.93
CA ALA A 158 -10.47 -0.62 10.34
C ALA A 158 -9.31 -0.62 11.35
N THR A 159 -9.38 -1.48 12.37
CA THR A 159 -8.33 -1.58 13.40
C THR A 159 -6.98 -2.02 12.82
N GLY A 160 -7.00 -3.04 11.95
CA GLY A 160 -5.79 -3.55 11.30
C GLY A 160 -5.20 -2.54 10.32
N VAL A 161 -6.05 -1.92 9.50
CA VAL A 161 -5.65 -0.84 8.57
C VAL A 161 -5.02 0.32 9.33
N LEU A 162 -5.62 0.77 10.43
CA LEU A 162 -5.08 1.90 11.19
C LEU A 162 -3.71 1.58 11.80
N GLU A 163 -3.53 0.38 12.37
CA GLU A 163 -2.23 -0.05 12.89
C GLU A 163 -1.18 -0.11 11.78
N ASP A 164 -1.52 -0.67 10.62
CA ASP A 164 -0.61 -0.78 9.48
C ASP A 164 -0.21 0.61 8.97
N LEU A 165 -1.17 1.54 8.82
CA LEU A 165 -0.89 2.91 8.40
C LEU A 165 0.06 3.62 9.37
N VAL A 166 -0.20 3.57 10.67
CA VAL A 166 0.62 4.24 11.69
C VAL A 166 2.04 3.67 11.73
N LEU A 167 2.18 2.34 11.70
CA LEU A 167 3.48 1.68 11.73
C LEU A 167 4.26 1.89 10.43
N ALA A 168 3.60 1.79 9.28
CA ALA A 168 4.23 1.98 7.99
C ALA A 168 4.61 3.44 7.73
N TRP A 169 3.83 4.41 8.22
CA TRP A 169 4.17 5.84 8.10
C TRP A 169 5.53 6.19 8.72
N ARG A 170 5.91 5.48 9.79
CA ARG A 170 7.20 5.66 10.46
C ARG A 170 8.37 5.15 9.62
N LEU A 171 8.12 4.21 8.72
CA LEU A 171 9.08 3.61 7.79
C LEU A 171 9.08 4.32 6.42
N LEU A 172 8.15 5.23 6.16
CA LEU A 172 8.10 6.01 4.93
C LEU A 172 9.06 7.19 4.99
N GLU A 173 9.92 7.34 3.98
CA GLU A 173 10.80 8.50 3.89
C GLU A 173 10.04 9.79 3.56
N PRO A 174 10.61 10.97 3.85
CA PRO A 174 10.05 12.24 3.38
C PRO A 174 9.90 12.25 1.86
N ARG A 175 8.79 12.78 1.35
CA ARG A 175 8.36 12.71 -0.07
C ARG A 175 8.01 11.32 -0.60
N GLY A 176 8.14 10.26 0.21
CA GLY A 176 7.67 8.93 -0.13
C GLY A 176 6.15 8.88 -0.31
N LEU A 177 5.69 7.84 -1.00
CA LEU A 177 4.28 7.60 -1.29
C LEU A 177 3.78 6.35 -0.57
N LEU A 178 2.68 6.48 0.16
CA LEU A 178 1.91 5.38 0.72
C LEU A 178 0.60 5.22 -0.05
N ILE A 179 0.29 3.99 -0.45
CA ILE A 179 -0.97 3.59 -1.09
C ILE A 179 -1.75 2.77 -0.06
N ALA A 180 -2.94 3.21 0.30
CA ALA A 180 -3.86 2.48 1.17
C ALA A 180 -5.01 1.91 0.32
N ASP A 181 -5.16 0.58 0.32
CA ASP A 181 -6.19 -0.11 -0.46
C ASP A 181 -7.57 -0.08 0.21
N ASP A 182 -8.58 -0.54 -0.52
CA ASP A 182 -9.91 -0.87 0.00
C ASP A 182 -10.70 0.28 0.67
N TYR A 183 -10.40 1.52 0.33
CA TYR A 183 -11.11 2.69 0.88
C TYR A 183 -12.63 2.60 0.67
N GLU A 184 -13.06 2.09 -0.49
CA GLU A 184 -14.48 1.92 -0.81
C GLU A 184 -15.02 0.52 -0.51
N TRP A 185 -14.18 -0.38 0.02
CA TRP A 185 -14.54 -1.76 0.26
C TRP A 185 -15.64 -1.91 1.31
N LYS A 186 -16.54 -2.88 1.05
CA LYS A 186 -17.67 -3.27 1.90
C LYS A 186 -18.51 -2.09 2.40
N PRO A 187 -19.13 -1.30 1.49
CA PRO A 187 -19.97 -0.18 1.89
C PRO A 187 -21.17 -0.58 2.78
N GLU A 188 -21.57 -1.85 2.72
CA GLU A 188 -22.63 -2.43 3.53
C GLU A 188 -22.25 -2.71 5.00
N TRP A 189 -20.96 -2.68 5.35
CA TRP A 189 -20.50 -2.87 6.73
C TRP A 189 -20.63 -1.58 7.55
N GLU A 190 -20.67 -1.73 8.88
CA GLU A 190 -20.58 -0.61 9.81
C GLU A 190 -19.29 0.19 9.55
N LEU A 191 -19.39 1.53 9.54
CA LEU A 191 -18.25 2.39 9.20
C LEU A 191 -17.01 2.10 10.07
N SER A 192 -17.22 1.85 11.36
CA SER A 192 -16.16 1.54 12.32
C SER A 192 -15.41 0.24 12.05
N GLU A 193 -15.93 -0.64 11.19
CA GLU A 193 -15.27 -1.89 10.81
C GLU A 193 -14.52 -1.78 9.48
N ARG A 194 -14.73 -0.71 8.71
CA ARG A 194 -14.25 -0.56 7.34
C ARG A 194 -12.88 0.14 7.23
N PRO A 195 -12.08 -0.18 6.20
CA PRO A 195 -10.83 0.54 5.91
C PRO A 195 -11.01 2.05 5.81
N ARG A 196 -12.13 2.49 5.22
CA ARG A 196 -12.51 3.91 5.11
C ARG A 196 -12.30 4.71 6.39
N MET A 197 -12.83 4.20 7.51
CA MET A 197 -12.78 4.92 8.79
C MET A 197 -11.34 5.09 9.27
N ALA A 198 -10.50 4.06 9.11
CA ALA A 198 -9.10 4.09 9.48
C ALA A 198 -8.30 5.06 8.62
N ILE A 199 -8.51 5.03 7.30
CA ILE A 199 -7.83 5.90 6.34
C ILE A 199 -8.24 7.36 6.57
N ASP A 200 -9.53 7.65 6.75
CA ASP A 200 -10.02 9.00 7.03
C ASP A 200 -9.48 9.53 8.36
N PHE A 201 -9.48 8.72 9.42
CA PHE A 201 -8.92 9.09 10.71
C PHE A 201 -7.42 9.38 10.62
N PHE A 202 -6.66 8.48 9.97
CA PHE A 202 -5.22 8.66 9.77
C PHE A 202 -4.94 9.95 8.97
N ALA A 203 -5.60 10.14 7.83
CA ALA A 203 -5.42 11.31 6.99
C ALA A 203 -5.74 12.62 7.74
N HIS A 204 -6.74 12.60 8.62
CA HIS A 204 -7.10 13.75 9.45
C HIS A 204 -6.04 14.05 10.52
N VAL A 205 -5.57 13.03 11.25
CA VAL A 205 -4.59 13.20 12.33
C VAL A 205 -3.23 13.64 11.77
N PHE A 206 -2.83 13.11 10.62
CA PHE A 206 -1.53 13.41 10.00
C PHE A 206 -1.61 14.52 8.94
N ALA A 207 -2.69 15.31 8.91
CA ALA A 207 -2.98 16.26 7.82
C ALA A 207 -1.87 17.30 7.56
N GLU A 208 -1.09 17.69 8.58
CA GLU A 208 0.04 18.61 8.42
C GLU A 208 1.32 17.91 7.91
N GLU A 209 1.39 16.59 8.02
CA GLU A 209 2.52 15.76 7.60
C GLU A 209 2.35 15.15 6.19
N LEU A 210 1.18 15.31 5.57
CA LEU A 210 0.86 14.63 4.31
C LEU A 210 0.12 15.48 3.29
N GLU A 211 0.20 15.04 2.04
CA GLU A 211 -0.61 15.47 0.92
C GLU A 211 -1.44 14.28 0.41
N VAL A 212 -2.74 14.47 0.22
CA VAL A 212 -3.60 13.48 -0.43
C VAL A 212 -3.44 13.63 -1.95
N VAL A 213 -2.72 12.70 -2.58
CA VAL A 213 -2.42 12.71 -4.02
C VAL A 213 -3.60 12.19 -4.84
N HIS A 214 -4.29 11.18 -4.31
CA HIS A 214 -5.44 10.57 -4.96
C HIS A 214 -6.39 10.01 -3.91
N ARG A 215 -7.69 10.01 -4.23
CA ARG A 215 -8.75 9.34 -3.47
C ARG A 215 -9.68 8.68 -4.47
N GLY A 216 -9.96 7.41 -4.24
CA GLY A 216 -10.86 6.54 -4.99
C GLY A 216 -10.98 5.24 -4.22
N TYR A 217 -11.05 4.09 -4.91
CA TYR A 217 -10.91 2.79 -4.25
C TYR A 217 -9.60 2.69 -3.43
N GLN A 218 -8.54 3.30 -3.95
CA GLN A 218 -7.27 3.49 -3.23
C GLN A 218 -7.10 4.95 -2.81
N VAL A 219 -6.50 5.16 -1.63
CA VAL A 219 -6.08 6.50 -1.18
C VAL A 219 -4.55 6.57 -1.18
N LEU A 220 -4.02 7.56 -1.89
CA LEU A 220 -2.58 7.78 -2.02
C LEU A 220 -2.17 8.99 -1.19
N LEU A 221 -1.26 8.76 -0.25
CA LEU A 221 -0.78 9.75 0.71
C LEU A 221 0.71 9.97 0.49
N ARG A 222 1.09 11.19 0.13
CA ARG A 222 2.49 11.59 0.00
C ARG A 222 2.95 12.23 1.29
N LYS A 223 4.06 11.75 1.83
CA LYS A 223 4.65 12.34 3.04
C LYS A 223 5.30 13.67 2.72
N ALA A 224 5.13 14.64 3.59
CA ALA A 224 5.74 15.95 3.44
C ALA A 224 7.28 15.85 3.40
N SER A 225 7.91 16.91 2.90
CA SER A 225 9.37 16.98 2.81
C SER A 225 10.03 17.00 4.19
N ALA A 226 11.30 16.63 4.27
CA ALA A 226 12.04 16.67 5.54
C ALA A 226 12.06 18.08 6.16
N GLU A 227 12.18 19.10 5.31
CA GLU A 227 12.12 20.51 5.71
C GLU A 227 10.74 20.88 6.25
N THR A 228 9.66 20.47 5.59
CA THR A 228 8.29 20.70 6.05
C THR A 228 8.07 20.06 7.42
N LEU A 229 8.44 18.79 7.58
CA LEU A 229 8.27 18.04 8.83
C LEU A 229 9.09 18.65 9.97
N ALA A 230 10.31 19.12 9.70
CA ALA A 230 11.17 19.76 10.71
C ALA A 230 10.65 21.14 11.16
N ASN A 231 9.80 21.78 10.35
CA ASN A 231 9.23 23.11 10.61
C ASN A 231 7.79 23.04 11.17
N LEU A 232 7.25 21.85 11.42
CA LEU A 232 5.95 21.72 12.08
C LEU A 232 6.00 22.33 13.49
N PRO A 233 4.93 23.02 13.93
CA PRO A 233 4.88 23.60 15.26
C PRO A 233 5.06 22.50 16.31
N MET A 234 6.03 22.67 17.20
CA MET A 234 6.17 21.80 18.36
C MET A 234 4.94 21.99 19.26
N PRO A 235 4.34 20.89 19.76
CA PRO A 235 3.21 20.96 20.68
C PRO A 235 3.56 21.63 22.01
#